data_AF-A0A660MU68-F1
#
_entry.id   AF-A0A660MU68-F1
#
_cell.length_a   1.000
_cell.length_b   1.000
_cell.length_c   1.000
_cell.angle_alpha   90.00
_cell.angle_beta   90.00
_cell.angle_gamma   90.00
#
_symmetry.space_group_name_H-M   'P 1'
#
loop_
_entity.id
_entity.type
_entity.pdbx_description
1 polymer ?
#
loop_
_entity_poly.entity_id
_entity_poly.type
_entity_poly.pdbx_seq_one_letter_code
_entity_poly.pdbx_strand_id
1 'polypeptide(L)'
;MFDFKGMFKGLFGGGSDSNDVEDQLDAHSRFSYVSNFTSMMENTNLNAFSDAYKIKDYESAYEQIEDSVEEFNEVIRDLKEEEPDEDLGNDMSLVKAALKYFETVKGMIPDLKKVVDAAKAGDQATADKLLDEWNAKEAELTDEWNKVLDEFIEKHNVPWESPM
;
A
#
# COMPACT_ATOMS: atom_id res chain seq x y z
N MET A 1 -18.42 12.47 -1.43
CA MET A 1 -17.08 12.78 -0.90
C MET A 1 -16.30 11.49 -1.05
N PHE A 2 -15.23 11.51 -1.85
CA PHE A 2 -14.52 10.31 -2.27
C PHE A 2 -13.44 9.96 -1.25
N ASP A 3 -13.43 8.75 -0.71
CA ASP A 3 -12.29 8.20 0.02
C ASP A 3 -11.94 6.86 -0.63
N PHE A 4 -10.65 6.53 -0.68
CA PHE A 4 -10.21 5.20 -1.08
C PHE A 4 -10.81 4.15 -0.14
N LYS A 5 -11.23 3.02 -0.69
CA LYS A 5 -11.97 1.99 0.07
C LYS A 5 -11.04 0.92 0.62
N GLY A 6 -9.89 0.68 0.00
CA GLY A 6 -8.86 -0.17 0.59
C GLY A 6 -8.33 0.43 1.88
N MET A 7 -8.26 -0.40 2.92
CA MET A 7 -7.55 -0.08 4.16
C MET A 7 -6.45 -1.11 4.36
N PHE A 8 -5.20 -0.65 4.28
CA PHE A 8 -4.06 -1.46 4.64
C PHE A 8 -4.10 -1.79 6.14
N LYS A 9 -3.79 -3.03 6.47
CA LYS A 9 -3.52 -3.43 7.85
C LYS A 9 -2.10 -3.00 8.23
N GLY A 10 -1.97 -2.31 9.36
CA GLY A 10 -0.70 -2.00 10.00
C GLY A 10 -0.41 -2.94 11.18
N LEU A 11 0.87 -3.01 11.58
CA LEU A 11 1.28 -3.58 12.87
C LEU A 11 1.11 -2.52 13.98
N PHE A 12 0.83 -2.95 15.21
CA PHE A 12 0.56 -2.03 16.33
C PHE A 12 1.84 -1.78 17.14
N GLY A 13 2.13 -0.53 17.50
CA GLY A 13 3.29 -0.16 18.32
C GLY A 13 3.17 -0.49 19.82
N GLY A 14 2.38 -1.49 20.21
CA GLY A 14 2.32 -1.98 21.60
C GLY A 14 3.58 -2.78 21.96
N GLY A 15 3.91 -2.89 23.24
CA GLY A 15 5.10 -3.60 23.71
C GLY A 15 4.73 -4.93 24.36
N SER A 16 5.24 -6.04 23.81
CA SER A 16 5.06 -7.38 24.37
C SER A 16 6.36 -7.91 25.00
N ASP A 17 6.31 -8.27 26.29
CA ASP A 17 7.42 -8.84 27.06
C ASP A 17 7.61 -10.34 26.75
N SER A 18 8.71 -10.71 26.09
CA SER A 18 9.29 -12.07 26.12
C SER A 18 10.59 -12.06 26.95
N ASN A 19 10.97 -13.19 27.56
CA ASN A 19 12.09 -13.25 28.51
C ASN A 19 13.42 -13.80 27.93
N ASP A 20 13.48 -14.16 26.64
CA ASP A 20 14.68 -14.72 25.98
C ASP A 20 15.27 -13.75 24.96
N VAL A 21 16.55 -13.40 25.11
CA VAL A 21 17.23 -12.33 24.35
C VAL A 21 17.43 -12.70 22.87
N GLU A 22 17.67 -13.96 22.57
CA GLU A 22 17.85 -14.46 21.19
C GLU A 22 16.50 -14.47 20.45
N ASP A 23 15.44 -14.96 21.11
CA ASP A 23 14.07 -14.88 20.60
C ASP A 23 13.57 -13.44 20.43
N GLN A 24 14.02 -12.48 21.27
CA GLN A 24 13.71 -11.06 21.15
C GLN A 24 14.36 -10.40 19.92
N LEU A 25 15.65 -10.67 19.67
CA LEU A 25 16.36 -10.10 18.52
C LEU A 25 15.76 -10.59 17.20
N ASP A 26 15.46 -11.88 17.11
CA ASP A 26 14.84 -12.48 15.94
C ASP A 26 13.40 -11.95 15.74
N ALA A 27 12.64 -11.79 16.83
CA ALA A 27 11.30 -11.20 16.77
C ALA A 27 11.32 -9.73 16.34
N HIS A 28 12.33 -8.96 16.79
CA HIS A 28 12.49 -7.56 16.41
C HIS A 28 12.86 -7.38 14.94
N SER A 29 13.74 -8.25 14.41
CA SER A 29 14.10 -8.26 12.98
C SER A 29 12.85 -8.51 12.12
N ARG A 30 12.09 -9.57 12.42
CA ARG A 30 10.86 -9.91 11.72
C ARG A 30 9.78 -8.81 11.82
N PHE A 31 9.61 -8.23 13.00
CA PHE A 31 8.68 -7.11 13.20
C PHE A 31 9.07 -5.90 12.35
N SER A 32 10.36 -5.51 12.38
CA SER A 32 10.88 -4.36 11.64
C SER A 32 10.72 -4.56 10.13
N TYR A 33 11.01 -5.77 9.63
CA TYR A 33 10.79 -6.12 8.24
C TYR A 33 9.34 -5.89 7.83
N VAL A 34 8.38 -6.53 8.52
CA VAL A 34 6.96 -6.40 8.18
C VAL A 34 6.46 -4.95 8.35
N SER A 35 6.89 -4.26 9.41
CA SER A 35 6.52 -2.86 9.68
C SER A 35 6.99 -1.90 8.58
N ASN A 36 8.15 -2.15 7.99
CA ASN A 36 8.65 -1.34 6.86
C ASN A 36 7.73 -1.52 5.64
N PHE A 37 7.33 -2.76 5.33
CA PHE A 37 6.39 -3.02 4.24
C PHE A 37 5.02 -2.40 4.49
N THR A 38 4.44 -2.55 5.68
CA THR A 38 3.12 -1.95 5.98
C THR A 38 3.19 -0.42 5.88
N SER A 39 4.26 0.20 6.39
CA SER A 39 4.45 1.65 6.31
C SER A 39 4.62 2.14 4.87
N MET A 40 5.33 1.40 4.04
CA MET A 40 5.47 1.71 2.61
C MET A 40 4.12 1.65 1.89
N MET A 41 3.32 0.61 2.13
CA MET A 41 1.98 0.50 1.53
C MET A 41 1.05 1.65 1.96
N GLU A 42 1.13 2.06 3.23
CA GLU A 42 0.35 3.17 3.76
C GLU A 42 0.81 4.54 3.24
N ASN A 43 2.12 4.78 3.11
CA ASN A 43 2.64 6.07 2.68
C ASN A 43 2.48 6.31 1.18
N THR A 44 2.64 5.26 0.38
CA THR A 44 2.58 5.33 -1.09
C THR A 44 1.14 5.16 -1.59
N ASN A 45 0.20 5.82 -0.90
CA ASN A 45 -1.21 5.86 -1.26
C ASN A 45 -1.55 7.15 -2.01
N LEU A 46 -2.76 7.20 -2.59
CA LEU A 46 -3.18 8.31 -3.44
C LEU A 46 -3.94 9.42 -2.67
N ASN A 47 -3.77 9.53 -1.35
CA ASN A 47 -4.56 10.46 -0.53
C ASN A 47 -4.45 11.92 -1.00
N ALA A 48 -3.27 12.35 -1.44
CA ALA A 48 -3.08 13.70 -1.95
C ALA A 48 -3.91 13.98 -3.22
N PHE A 49 -4.02 13.00 -4.12
CA PHE A 49 -4.95 13.07 -5.25
C PHE A 49 -6.40 13.16 -4.77
N SER A 50 -6.80 12.29 -3.83
CA SER A 50 -8.16 12.28 -3.28
C SER A 50 -8.55 13.63 -2.68
N ASP A 51 -7.65 14.24 -1.92
CA ASP A 51 -7.89 15.54 -1.28
C ASP A 51 -8.01 16.68 -2.30
N ALA A 52 -7.12 16.73 -3.30
CA ALA A 52 -7.22 17.69 -4.40
C ALA A 52 -8.52 17.52 -5.19
N TYR A 53 -8.90 16.28 -5.50
CA TYR A 53 -10.14 15.96 -6.20
C TYR A 53 -11.39 16.40 -5.42
N LYS A 54 -11.44 16.17 -4.09
CA LYS A 54 -12.57 16.58 -3.23
C LYS A 54 -12.84 18.08 -3.26
N ILE A 55 -11.78 18.89 -3.26
CA ILE A 55 -11.91 20.35 -3.30
C ILE A 55 -12.11 20.90 -4.72
N LYS A 56 -12.21 20.01 -5.72
CA LYS A 56 -12.32 20.32 -7.16
C LYS A 56 -11.11 21.08 -7.70
N ASP A 57 -9.95 20.91 -7.07
CA ASP A 57 -8.68 21.39 -7.58
C ASP A 57 -8.13 20.36 -8.57
N TYR A 58 -8.68 20.39 -9.78
CA TYR A 58 -8.34 19.42 -10.81
C TYR A 58 -6.91 19.58 -11.33
N GLU A 59 -6.32 20.77 -11.25
CA GLU A 59 -4.93 20.98 -11.65
C GLU A 59 -3.99 20.26 -10.69
N SER A 60 -4.14 20.51 -9.38
CA SER A 60 -3.40 19.75 -8.37
C SER A 60 -3.70 18.25 -8.42
N ALA A 61 -4.92 17.84 -8.74
CA ALA A 61 -5.23 16.41 -8.90
C ALA A 61 -4.41 15.75 -10.03
N TYR A 62 -4.14 16.43 -11.15
CA TYR A 62 -3.24 15.89 -12.19
C TYR A 62 -1.79 15.84 -11.73
N GLU A 63 -1.30 16.88 -11.05
CA GLU A 63 0.06 16.91 -10.52
C GLU A 63 0.28 15.74 -9.55
N GLN A 64 -0.64 15.53 -8.61
CA GLN A 64 -0.57 14.43 -7.65
C GLN A 64 -0.62 13.05 -8.32
N ILE A 65 -1.34 12.90 -9.43
CA ILE A 65 -1.30 11.67 -10.22
C ILE A 65 0.11 11.43 -10.79
N GLU A 66 0.78 12.46 -11.29
CA GLU A 66 2.11 12.33 -11.90
C GLU A 66 3.18 12.06 -10.84
N ASP A 67 3.14 12.80 -9.72
CA ASP A 67 4.00 12.57 -8.56
C ASP A 67 3.87 11.12 -8.06
N SER A 68 2.64 10.61 -7.97
CA SER A 68 2.40 9.21 -7.54
C SER A 68 2.96 8.18 -8.51
N VAL A 69 2.96 8.45 -9.83
CA VAL A 69 3.60 7.55 -10.80
C VAL A 69 5.10 7.49 -10.58
N GLU A 70 5.73 8.63 -10.29
CA GLU A 70 7.16 8.70 -10.00
C GLU A 70 7.50 7.94 -8.72
N GLU A 71 6.76 8.17 -7.63
CA GLU A 71 6.92 7.43 -6.37
C GLU A 71 6.74 5.92 -6.58
N PHE A 72 5.71 5.50 -7.31
CA PHE A 72 5.49 4.08 -7.59
C PHE A 72 6.64 3.47 -8.39
N ASN A 73 7.28 4.23 -9.31
CA ASN A 73 8.43 3.73 -10.04
C ASN A 73 9.64 3.49 -9.13
N GLU A 74 9.87 4.38 -8.18
CA GLU A 74 10.95 4.25 -7.20
C GLU A 74 10.69 3.02 -6.31
N VAL A 75 9.50 2.92 -5.73
CA VAL A 75 9.13 1.77 -4.89
C VAL A 75 9.20 0.45 -5.66
N ILE A 76 8.69 0.39 -6.89
CA ILE A 76 8.77 -0.82 -7.72
C ILE A 76 10.23 -1.20 -8.03
N ARG A 77 11.11 -0.23 -8.24
CA ARG A 77 12.54 -0.49 -8.48
C ARG A 77 13.17 -1.07 -7.21
N ASP A 78 12.96 -0.42 -6.07
CA ASP A 78 13.56 -0.82 -4.81
C ASP A 78 13.09 -2.23 -4.42
N LEU A 79 11.79 -2.53 -4.59
CA LEU A 79 11.23 -3.87 -4.40
C LEU A 79 11.79 -4.94 -5.36
N LYS A 80 12.24 -4.56 -6.56
CA LYS A 80 12.89 -5.49 -7.52
C LYS A 80 14.34 -5.77 -7.16
N GLU A 81 14.96 -4.87 -6.41
CA GLU A 81 16.34 -4.98 -5.92
C GLU A 81 16.41 -5.61 -4.53
N GLU A 82 15.26 -5.77 -3.85
CA GLU A 82 15.14 -6.42 -2.54
C GLU A 82 15.75 -7.83 -2.52
N GLU A 83 16.64 -8.07 -1.57
CA GLU A 83 17.31 -9.35 -1.37
C GLU A 83 16.50 -10.24 -0.41
N PRO A 84 16.56 -11.57 -0.59
CA PRO A 84 15.90 -12.48 0.34
C PRO A 84 16.55 -12.43 1.72
N ASP A 85 15.71 -12.35 2.76
CA ASP A 85 16.15 -12.38 4.15
C ASP A 85 16.22 -13.83 4.66
N GLU A 86 17.41 -14.28 5.06
CA GLU A 86 17.65 -15.63 5.58
C GLU A 86 16.89 -15.90 6.90
N ASP A 87 16.68 -14.87 7.73
CA ASP A 87 15.94 -14.97 9.00
C ASP A 87 14.45 -15.25 8.77
N LEU A 88 13.96 -14.93 7.57
CA LEU A 88 12.62 -15.21 7.08
C LEU A 88 12.60 -16.42 6.13
N GLY A 89 13.65 -17.24 6.13
CA GLY A 89 13.76 -18.42 5.27
C GLY A 89 13.72 -18.08 3.78
N ASN A 90 14.21 -16.89 3.40
CA ASN A 90 14.18 -16.35 2.04
C ASN A 90 12.75 -16.15 1.47
N ASP A 91 11.75 -15.92 2.33
CA ASP A 91 10.36 -15.76 1.92
C ASP A 91 10.07 -14.38 1.33
N MET A 92 10.06 -14.31 0.00
CA MET A 92 9.79 -13.08 -0.76
C MET A 92 8.29 -12.81 -1.00
N SER A 93 7.37 -13.42 -0.26
CA SER A 93 5.92 -13.27 -0.52
C SER A 93 5.41 -11.85 -0.28
N LEU A 94 5.86 -11.14 0.77
CA LEU A 94 5.52 -9.72 0.97
C LEU A 94 6.04 -8.85 -0.17
N VAL A 95 7.30 -9.01 -0.57
CA VAL A 95 7.90 -8.30 -1.70
C VAL A 95 7.08 -8.50 -2.97
N LYS A 96 6.72 -9.75 -3.29
CA LYS A 96 5.92 -10.08 -4.47
C LYS A 96 4.51 -9.50 -4.41
N ALA A 97 3.88 -9.49 -3.24
CA ALA A 97 2.56 -8.92 -3.05
C ALA A 97 2.58 -7.39 -3.19
N ALA A 98 3.58 -6.71 -2.61
CA ALA A 98 3.79 -5.27 -2.77
C ALA A 98 4.06 -4.91 -4.24
N LEU A 99 4.96 -5.65 -4.91
CA LEU A 99 5.22 -5.46 -6.35
C LEU A 99 3.95 -5.60 -7.18
N LYS A 100 3.18 -6.66 -6.95
CA LYS A 100 1.91 -6.88 -7.66
C LYS A 100 0.94 -5.72 -7.44
N TYR A 101 0.82 -5.24 -6.19
CA TYR A 101 -0.03 -4.10 -5.87
C TYR A 101 0.42 -2.85 -6.64
N PHE A 102 1.66 -2.40 -6.47
CA PHE A 102 2.13 -1.16 -7.09
C PHE A 102 2.14 -1.22 -8.63
N GLU A 103 2.55 -2.35 -9.23
CA GLU A 103 2.51 -2.51 -10.69
C GLU A 103 1.06 -2.44 -11.22
N THR A 104 0.10 -3.02 -10.49
CA THR A 104 -1.32 -3.01 -10.90
C THR A 104 -1.94 -1.62 -10.72
N VAL A 105 -1.76 -0.99 -9.55
CA VAL A 105 -2.30 0.36 -9.29
C VAL A 105 -1.69 1.38 -10.25
N LYS A 106 -0.38 1.31 -10.51
CA LYS A 106 0.27 2.13 -11.54
C LYS A 106 -0.38 1.96 -12.91
N GLY A 107 -0.72 0.73 -13.29
CA GLY A 107 -1.44 0.43 -14.53
C GLY A 107 -2.85 1.04 -14.59
N MET A 108 -3.48 1.27 -13.44
CA MET A 108 -4.80 1.86 -13.29
C MET A 108 -4.79 3.39 -13.19
N ILE A 109 -3.64 4.03 -12.90
CA ILE A 109 -3.53 5.49 -12.79
C ILE A 109 -4.11 6.26 -13.99
N PRO A 110 -3.94 5.83 -15.26
CA PRO A 110 -4.56 6.53 -16.40
C PRO A 110 -6.07 6.65 -16.31
N ASP A 111 -6.75 5.77 -15.57
CA ASP A 111 -8.20 5.85 -15.35
C ASP A 111 -8.56 7.00 -14.39
N LEU A 112 -7.69 7.37 -13.44
CA LEU A 112 -7.89 8.54 -12.59
C LEU A 112 -7.82 9.85 -13.41
N LYS A 113 -6.94 9.93 -14.41
CA LYS A 113 -6.92 11.08 -15.34
C LYS A 113 -8.26 11.23 -16.05
N LYS A 114 -8.89 10.12 -16.47
CA LYS A 114 -10.24 10.13 -17.08
C LYS A 114 -11.33 10.56 -16.10
N VAL A 115 -11.22 10.19 -14.82
CA VAL A 115 -12.13 10.68 -13.76
C VAL A 115 -12.05 12.20 -13.66
N VAL A 116 -10.84 12.76 -13.61
CA VAL A 116 -10.63 14.21 -13.54
C VAL A 116 -11.15 14.90 -14.80
N ASP A 117 -10.87 14.36 -15.99
CA ASP A 117 -11.37 14.89 -17.27
C ASP A 117 -12.91 14.98 -17.29
N ALA A 118 -13.60 13.91 -16.89
CA ALA A 118 -15.06 13.85 -16.84
C ALA A 118 -15.63 14.86 -15.83
N ALA A 119 -15.04 14.94 -14.63
CA ALA A 119 -15.45 15.88 -13.59
C ALA A 119 -15.24 17.34 -14.03
N LYS A 120 -14.13 17.64 -14.70
CA LYS A 120 -13.82 18.97 -15.25
C LYS A 120 -14.77 19.37 -16.38
N ALA A 121 -15.24 18.40 -17.17
CA ALA A 121 -16.25 18.61 -18.21
C ALA A 121 -17.69 18.76 -17.65
N GLY A 122 -17.88 18.60 -16.33
CA GLY A 122 -19.18 18.65 -15.66
C GLY A 122 -20.00 17.37 -15.77
N ASP A 123 -19.42 16.29 -16.29
CA ASP A 123 -20.04 14.96 -16.34
C ASP A 123 -19.73 14.18 -15.06
N GLN A 124 -20.37 14.60 -13.96
CA GLN A 124 -20.17 13.99 -12.65
C GLN A 124 -20.60 12.52 -12.62
N ALA A 125 -21.64 12.14 -13.39
CA ALA A 125 -22.13 10.76 -13.42
C ALA A 125 -21.11 9.79 -14.00
N THR A 126 -20.43 10.18 -15.09
CA THR A 126 -19.34 9.40 -15.65
C THR A 126 -18.12 9.37 -14.73
N ALA A 127 -17.77 10.53 -14.12
CA ALA A 127 -16.66 10.61 -13.17
C ALA A 127 -16.87 9.66 -11.97
N ASP A 128 -18.06 9.70 -11.34
CA ASP A 128 -18.39 8.87 -10.19
C ASP A 128 -18.36 7.38 -10.55
N LYS A 129 -18.88 7.00 -11.73
CA LYS A 129 -18.84 5.61 -12.20
C LYS A 129 -17.41 5.10 -12.39
N LEU A 130 -16.56 5.87 -13.06
CA LEU A 130 -15.16 5.51 -13.27
C LEU A 130 -14.41 5.40 -11.93
N LEU A 131 -14.73 6.27 -10.99
CA LEU A 131 -14.13 6.30 -9.68
C LEU A 131 -14.58 5.12 -8.81
N ASP A 132 -15.85 4.70 -8.90
CA ASP A 132 -16.33 3.48 -8.27
C ASP A 132 -15.69 2.22 -8.83
N GLU A 133 -15.51 2.14 -10.15
CA GLU A 133 -14.79 1.02 -10.80
C GLU A 133 -13.31 0.97 -10.39
N TRP A 134 -12.67 2.12 -10.24
CA TRP A 134 -11.30 2.22 -9.75
C TRP A 134 -11.22 1.74 -8.29
N ASN A 135 -12.10 2.24 -7.43
CA ASN A 135 -12.15 1.89 -6.00
C ASN A 135 -12.43 0.41 -5.76
N ALA A 136 -13.30 -0.19 -6.56
CA ALA A 136 -13.60 -1.62 -6.43
C ALA A 136 -12.35 -2.47 -6.67
N LYS A 137 -11.57 -2.13 -7.70
CA LYS A 137 -10.32 -2.84 -8.03
C LYS A 137 -9.24 -2.59 -6.99
N GLU A 138 -9.07 -1.36 -6.52
CA GLU A 138 -8.08 -1.05 -5.48
C GLU A 138 -8.43 -1.77 -4.17
N ALA A 139 -9.70 -1.80 -3.77
CA ALA A 139 -10.13 -2.54 -2.60
C ALA A 139 -9.82 -4.05 -2.71
N GLU A 140 -10.06 -4.67 -3.88
CA GLU A 140 -9.70 -6.07 -4.12
C GLU A 140 -8.18 -6.29 -3.99
N LEU A 141 -7.35 -5.38 -4.52
CA LEU A 141 -5.89 -5.47 -4.40
C LEU A 141 -5.41 -5.30 -2.95
N THR A 142 -6.03 -4.40 -2.20
CA THR A 142 -5.72 -4.17 -0.78
C THR A 142 -6.15 -5.37 0.07
N ASP A 143 -7.28 -6.02 -0.24
CA ASP A 143 -7.69 -7.28 0.39
C ASP A 143 -6.71 -8.43 0.09
N GLU A 144 -6.23 -8.53 -1.15
CA GLU A 144 -5.19 -9.51 -1.51
C GLU A 144 -3.89 -9.27 -0.74
N TRP A 145 -3.44 -8.02 -0.64
CA TRP A 145 -2.27 -7.64 0.18
C TRP A 145 -2.46 -8.05 1.63
N ASN A 146 -3.59 -7.65 2.24
CA ASN A 146 -3.90 -7.93 3.65
C ASN A 146 -3.92 -9.43 3.94
N LYS A 147 -4.39 -10.24 2.99
CA LYS A 147 -4.35 -11.70 3.12
C LYS A 147 -2.93 -12.24 3.12
N VAL A 148 -2.07 -11.78 2.21
CA VAL A 148 -0.66 -12.21 2.18
C VAL A 148 0.07 -11.77 3.45
N LEU A 149 -0.23 -10.57 3.95
CA LEU A 149 0.30 -10.07 5.21
C LEU A 149 -0.08 -10.98 6.39
N ASP A 150 -1.36 -11.32 6.53
CA ASP A 150 -1.82 -12.22 7.60
C ASP A 150 -1.12 -13.60 7.52
N GLU A 151 -1.04 -14.18 6.31
CA GLU A 151 -0.37 -15.47 6.08
C GLU A 151 1.13 -15.40 6.40
N PHE A 152 1.79 -14.28 6.09
CA PHE A 152 3.20 -14.06 6.40
C PHE A 152 3.45 -13.94 7.91
N ILE A 153 2.64 -13.13 8.59
CA ILE A 153 2.72 -12.92 10.04
C ILE A 153 2.56 -14.26 10.77
N GLU A 154 1.57 -15.08 10.39
CA GLU A 154 1.34 -16.40 10.98
C GLU A 154 2.50 -17.36 10.70
N LYS A 155 2.96 -17.44 9.44
CA LYS A 155 4.02 -18.36 9.04
C LYS A 155 5.35 -18.09 9.75
N HIS A 156 5.71 -16.82 9.94
CA HIS A 156 7.00 -16.41 10.49
C HIS A 156 6.92 -16.02 11.97
N ASN A 157 5.78 -16.23 12.63
CA ASN A 157 5.55 -15.84 14.03
C ASN A 157 5.97 -14.38 14.29
N VAL A 158 5.56 -13.48 13.39
CA VAL A 158 5.81 -12.04 13.54
C VAL A 158 4.92 -11.54 14.66
N PRO A 159 5.44 -10.83 15.66
CA PRO A 159 4.60 -10.28 16.70
C PRO A 159 3.74 -9.14 16.13
N TRP A 160 2.50 -9.02 16.62
CA TRP A 160 1.61 -7.91 16.26
C TRP A 160 2.01 -6.58 16.91
N GLU A 161 2.88 -6.68 17.91
CA GLU A 161 3.38 -5.63 18.78
C GLU A 161 4.90 -5.57 18.68
N SER A 162 5.50 -4.38 18.79
CA SER A 162 6.96 -4.25 18.78
C SER A 162 7.51 -4.99 20.00
N PRO A 163 8.36 -6.01 19.81
CA PRO A 163 9.08 -6.60 20.93
C PRO A 163 10.03 -5.55 21.51
N MET A 164 10.05 -5.42 22.85
CA MET A 164 10.96 -4.52 23.59
C MET A 164 12.38 -5.05 23.63
#